data_AF-A0A7V9E287-F1
#
_entry.id   AF-A0A7V9E287-F1
#
_cell.length_a   1.000
_cell.length_b   1.000
_cell.length_c   1.000
_cell.angle_alpha   90.00
_cell.angle_beta   90.00
_cell.angle_gamma   90.00
#
_symmetry.space_group_name_H-M   'P 1'
#
loop_
_entity.id
_entity.type
_entity.pdbx_description
1 polymer ?
#
loop_
_entity_poly.entity_id
_entity_poly.type
_entity_poly.pdbx_seq_one_letter_code
_entity_poly.pdbx_strand_id
1 'polypeptide(L)' 'MHSAPCGVDDANGHFKFDPAGPAEPPNEIWVGPFRTNGNGSAVASTRVDAVAGPGAVAVVVHAPDGSKVACADPS' A
#
# COMPACT_ATOMS: atom_id res chain seq x y z
N MET A 1 -0.26 -2.27 0.23
CA MET A 1 1.12 -2.80 0.17
C MET A 1 1.48 -2.96 -1.29
N HIS A 2 2.75 -2.75 -1.64
CA HIS A 2 3.27 -2.81 -3.00
C HIS A 2 4.22 -3.99 -3.22
N SER A 3 4.35 -4.41 -4.48
CA SER A 3 4.99 -5.67 -4.88
C SER A 3 6.50 -5.59 -5.16
N ALA A 4 7.07 -4.38 -5.16
CA ALA A 4 8.51 -4.15 -5.33
C ALA A 4 9.01 -3.11 -4.30
N PRO A 5 10.32 -3.11 -3.98
CA PRO A 5 10.92 -2.07 -3.14
C PRO A 5 10.73 -0.68 -3.75
N CYS A 6 10.73 0.37 -2.92
CA CYS A 6 10.53 1.75 -3.36
C CYS A 6 11.47 2.19 -4.50
N GLY A 7 12.73 1.71 -4.46
CA GLY A 7 13.74 2.03 -5.47
C GLY A 7 13.60 1.29 -6.80
N VAL A 8 12.64 0.35 -6.92
CA VAL A 8 12.44 -0.47 -8.12
C VAL A 8 11.08 -0.15 -8.72
N ASP A 9 11.09 0.42 -9.94
CA ASP A 9 9.89 0.76 -10.71
C ASP A 9 8.80 1.48 -9.89
N ASP A 10 9.23 2.38 -8.99
CA ASP A 10 8.36 3.14 -8.08
C ASP A 10 7.47 2.22 -7.23
N ALA A 11 8.05 1.17 -6.63
CA ALA A 11 7.36 0.11 -5.91
C ALA A 11 6.39 -0.75 -6.77
N ASN A 12 6.50 -0.69 -8.10
CA ASN A 12 5.68 -1.43 -9.06
C ASN A 12 4.17 -1.30 -8.73
N GLY A 13 3.37 -2.35 -8.93
CA GLY A 13 1.94 -2.39 -8.61
C GLY A 13 1.65 -2.80 -7.18
N HIS A 14 0.36 -2.86 -6.85
CA HIS A 14 -0.09 -3.38 -5.58
C HIS A 14 0.31 -4.85 -5.40
N PHE A 15 0.68 -5.21 -4.17
CA PHE A 15 0.78 -6.62 -3.78
C PHE A 15 -0.62 -7.22 -3.68
N LYS A 16 -0.80 -8.38 -4.32
CA LYS A 16 -2.02 -9.18 -4.28
C LYS A 16 -1.77 -10.52 -3.61
N PHE A 17 -2.71 -10.99 -2.81
CA PHE A 17 -2.66 -12.35 -2.25
C PHE A 17 -2.84 -13.41 -3.34
N ASP A 18 -3.80 -13.20 -4.24
CA ASP A 18 -3.97 -13.92 -5.51
C ASP A 18 -3.53 -13.02 -6.66
N PRO A 19 -2.38 -13.30 -7.32
CA PRO A 19 -1.90 -12.52 -8.46
C PRO A 19 -2.87 -12.45 -9.64
N ALA A 20 -3.74 -13.45 -9.82
CA ALA A 20 -4.75 -13.47 -10.87
C ALA A 20 -6.05 -12.73 -10.48
N GLY A 21 -6.20 -12.36 -9.21
CA GLY A 21 -7.37 -11.67 -8.67
C GLY A 21 -7.41 -10.17 -8.95
N PRO A 22 -8.54 -9.51 -8.61
CA PRO A 22 -8.70 -8.06 -8.78
C PRO A 22 -7.75 -7.28 -7.86
N ALA A 23 -7.49 -6.02 -8.21
CA ALA A 23 -6.61 -5.11 -7.46
C ALA A 23 -7.37 -4.27 -6.43
N GLU A 24 -8.03 -4.95 -5.49
CA GLU A 24 -8.87 -4.33 -4.46
C GLU A 24 -9.02 -5.25 -3.24
N PRO A 25 -9.40 -4.74 -2.06
CA PRO A 25 -9.76 -5.57 -0.92
C PRO A 25 -10.89 -6.57 -1.26
N PRO A 26 -10.82 -7.84 -0.81
CA PRO A 26 -9.90 -8.36 0.22
C PRO A 26 -8.58 -8.91 -0.34
N ASN A 27 -8.31 -8.80 -1.64
CA ASN A 27 -7.13 -9.38 -2.28
C ASN A 27 -5.83 -8.59 -2.00
N GLU A 28 -5.91 -7.47 -1.28
CA GLU A 28 -4.81 -6.55 -1.03
C GLU A 28 -4.87 -6.00 0.40
N ILE A 29 -3.76 -5.42 0.87
CA ILE A 29 -3.67 -4.74 2.18
C ILE A 29 -3.69 -3.23 1.96
N TRP A 30 -4.77 -2.56 2.34
CA TRP A 30 -4.95 -1.11 2.20
C TRP A 30 -4.91 -0.43 3.57
N VAL A 31 -3.87 0.38 3.81
CA VAL A 31 -3.78 1.26 5.00
C VAL A 31 -4.53 2.56 4.67
N GLY A 32 -5.86 2.48 4.61
CA GLY A 32 -6.72 3.60 4.21
C GLY A 32 -8.11 3.16 3.74
N PRO A 33 -8.91 4.08 3.19
CA PRO A 33 -8.59 5.49 2.96
C PRO A 33 -8.44 6.29 4.26
N PHE A 34 -7.61 7.33 4.25
CA PHE A 34 -7.44 8.28 5.36
C PHE A 34 -7.38 9.72 4.87
N ARG A 35 -7.50 10.69 5.79
CA ARG A 35 -7.31 12.12 5.51
C ARG A 35 -6.31 12.70 6.49
N THR A 36 -5.50 13.64 6.01
CA THR A 36 -4.68 14.47 6.88
C THR A 36 -5.53 15.51 7.61
N ASN A 37 -5.11 15.87 8.81
CA ASN A 37 -5.66 17.02 9.53
C ASN A 37 -5.10 18.34 8.98
N GLY A 38 -5.49 19.47 9.57
CA GLY A 38 -5.03 20.81 9.16
C GLY A 38 -3.52 21.06 9.21
N ASN A 39 -2.76 20.15 9.84
CA ASN A 39 -1.29 20.22 9.92
C ASN A 39 -0.61 19.26 8.91
N GLY A 40 -1.36 18.62 8.02
CA GLY A 40 -0.81 17.64 7.07
C GLY A 40 -0.45 16.30 7.71
N SER A 41 -0.97 15.98 8.90
CA SER A 41 -0.68 14.74 9.63
C SER A 41 -1.86 13.78 9.62
N ALA A 42 -1.59 12.49 9.48
CA ALA A 42 -2.57 11.42 9.62
C ALA A 42 -1.95 10.22 10.33
N VAL A 43 -2.78 9.48 11.07
CA VAL A 43 -2.45 8.14 11.57
C VAL A 43 -3.53 7.21 11.07
N ALA A 44 -3.14 6.15 10.37
CA ALA A 44 -4.04 5.13 9.88
C ALA A 44 -3.47 3.76 10.21
N SER A 45 -4.34 2.84 10.60
CA SER A 45 -4.01 1.43 10.80
C SER A 45 -5.09 0.58 10.14
N THR A 46 -4.69 -0.59 9.65
CA THR A 46 -5.60 -1.57 9.05
C THR A 46 -5.27 -2.94 9.59
N ARG A 47 -6.26 -3.82 9.64
CA ARG A 47 -6.10 -5.23 9.94
C ARG A 47 -6.87 -6.02 8.89
N VAL A 48 -6.20 -6.95 8.25
CA VAL A 48 -6.81 -7.95 7.35
C VAL A 48 -6.58 -9.34 7.94
N ASP A 49 -7.38 -10.32 7.52
CA ASP A 49 -7.25 -11.70 8.01
C ASP A 49 -6.12 -12.49 7.31
N ALA A 50 -5.67 -12.00 6.15
CA ALA A 50 -4.57 -12.60 5.40
C ALA A 50 -3.19 -12.16 5.93
N VAL A 51 -2.18 -12.99 5.72
CA VAL A 51 -0.79 -12.72 6.12
C VAL A 51 -0.03 -12.12 4.94
N ALA A 52 0.69 -11.02 5.18
CA ALA A 52 1.57 -10.42 4.18
C ALA A 52 2.64 -11.43 3.74
N GLY A 53 2.68 -11.75 2.45
CA GLY A 53 3.71 -12.61 1.88
C GLY A 53 5.03 -11.88 1.66
N PRO A 54 6.10 -12.59 1.25
CA PRO A 54 7.42 -11.99 1.02
C PRO A 54 7.45 -10.96 -0.12
N GLY A 55 6.40 -10.90 -0.96
CA GLY A 55 6.25 -9.89 -2.01
C GLY A 55 5.61 -8.58 -1.52
N ALA A 56 5.10 -8.49 -0.30
CA ALA A 56 4.53 -7.26 0.25
C ALA A 56 5.64 -6.39 0.88
N VAL A 57 6.44 -5.74 0.03
CA VAL A 57 7.75 -5.18 0.40
C VAL A 57 7.79 -3.65 0.51
N ALA A 58 6.70 -2.96 0.20
CA ALA A 58 6.63 -1.51 0.30
C ALA A 58 5.26 -1.01 0.78
N VAL A 59 5.26 0.06 1.56
CA VAL A 59 4.08 0.86 1.90
C VAL A 59 4.09 2.11 1.02
N VAL A 60 3.05 2.32 0.24
CA VAL A 60 2.90 3.49 -0.63
C VAL A 60 1.70 4.31 -0.17
N VAL A 61 1.88 5.63 -0.12
CA VAL A 61 0.80 6.60 0.08
C VAL A 61 0.44 7.17 -1.29
N HIS A 62 -0.86 7.16 -1.61
CA HIS A 62 -1.39 7.74 -2.83
C HIS A 62 -2.09 9.07 -2.56
N ALA A 63 -2.01 10.00 -3.50
CA ALA A 63 -2.93 11.13 -3.58
C ALA A 63 -4.34 10.66 -4.02
N PRO A 64 -5.37 11.51 -3.90
CA PRO A 64 -6.74 11.12 -4.27
C PRO A 64 -6.92 10.73 -5.75
N ASP A 65 -6.05 11.17 -6.64
CA ASP A 65 -6.05 10.82 -8.06
C ASP A 65 -5.34 9.49 -8.38
N GLY A 66 -4.80 8.82 -7.36
CA GLY A 66 -4.06 7.56 -7.48
C GLY A 66 -2.56 7.72 -7.71
N SER A 67 -2.04 8.95 -7.86
CA SER A 67 -0.59 9.17 -7.97
C SER A 67 0.13 8.80 -6.66
N LYS A 68 1.34 8.25 -6.78
CA LYS A 68 2.17 7.87 -5.62
C LYS A 68 2.90 9.11 -5.10
N VAL A 69 2.83 9.37 -3.79
CA VAL A 69 3.42 10.59 -3.19
C VAL A 69 4.50 10.28 -2.15
N ALA A 70 4.50 9.10 -1.57
CA ALA A 70 5.53 8.65 -0.65
C ALA A 70 5.59 7.11 -0.65
N CYS A 71 6.78 6.57 -0.40
CA CYS A 71 7.03 5.15 -0.30
C CYS A 71 7.99 4.87 0.86
N ALA A 72 7.77 3.75 1.57
CA ALA A 72 8.68 3.24 2.57
C ALA A 72 8.85 1.71 2.44
N ASP A 73 10.10 1.26 2.41
CA ASP A 73 10.46 -0.15 2.57
C ASP A 73 10.43 -0.48 4.08
N PRO A 74 9.64 -1.47 4.53
CA PRO A 74 9.69 -1.92 5.92
C PRO A 74 11.04 -2.58 6.20
N SER A 75 11.64 -2.24 7.35
CA SER A 75 12.94 -2.73 7.82
C SER A 75 13.00 -4.23 8.04
#